data_AF-A0A4Y4C639-F1
#
_entry.id   AF-A0A4Y4C639-F1
#
_cell.length_a   1.000
_cell.length_b   1.000
_cell.length_c   1.000
_cell.angle_alpha   90.00
_cell.angle_beta   90.00
_cell.angle_gamma   90.00
#
_symmetry.space_group_name_H-M   'P 1'
#
loop_
_entity.id
_entity.type
_entity.pdbx_description
1 polymer ?
#
loop_
_entity_poly.entity_id
_entity_poly.type
_entity_poly.pdbx_seq_one_letter_code
_entity_poly.pdbx_strand_id
1 'polypeptide(L)'
;MHFANVDDSDVSFYYTATEGQPDPCTPLSWVKLAGTNGAGGPGATAGSDRETVALFGDGRLITDPAPILARQIESIEQVDDRTVRVNYAFYTEAPAVLNETDAGSATFHWDGDQLEVTENTLPASQNDTAETLDMSGVM
;
A
#
# COMPACT_ATOMS: atom_id res chain seq x y z
N MET A 1 -0.41 -12.41 -15.04
CA MET A 1 -0.17 -11.00 -15.44
C MET A 1 1.04 -10.52 -14.66
N HIS A 2 1.96 -9.83 -15.33
CA HIS A 2 3.23 -9.36 -14.77
C HIS A 2 3.39 -7.95 -15.31
N PHE A 3 3.37 -6.95 -14.44
CA PHE A 3 3.64 -5.57 -14.84
C PHE A 3 4.88 -5.12 -14.09
N ALA A 4 6.00 -5.29 -14.79
CA ALA A 4 7.29 -4.73 -14.43
C ALA A 4 7.22 -3.21 -14.57
N ASN A 5 7.71 -2.51 -13.57
CA ASN A 5 8.15 -1.13 -13.77
C ASN A 5 9.39 -1.21 -14.68
N VAL A 6 9.23 -0.78 -15.93
CA VAL A 6 10.29 -0.74 -16.94
C VAL A 6 11.02 0.59 -16.78
N ASP A 7 11.96 0.64 -15.85
CA ASP A 7 13.17 1.44 -16.01
C ASP A 7 14.25 0.92 -15.06
N ASP A 8 15.46 0.80 -15.61
CA ASP A 8 16.71 0.32 -15.00
C ASP A 8 17.26 1.31 -13.95
N SER A 9 16.36 1.86 -13.14
CA SER A 9 16.63 2.69 -12.00
C SER A 9 16.21 1.91 -10.77
N ASP A 10 17.17 1.60 -9.89
CA ASP A 10 16.93 1.05 -8.55
C ASP A 10 16.12 2.05 -7.70
N VAL A 11 14.83 2.20 -8.01
CA VAL A 11 13.91 3.04 -7.24
C VAL A 11 13.54 2.25 -6.00
N SER A 12 13.91 2.78 -4.85
CA SER A 12 13.57 2.22 -3.54
C SER A 12 12.54 3.11 -2.86
N PHE A 13 11.65 2.49 -2.10
CA PHE A 13 10.75 3.19 -1.20
C PHE A 13 11.46 3.40 0.15
N TYR A 14 11.77 4.66 0.48
CA TYR A 14 12.40 5.03 1.75
C TYR A 14 11.32 5.45 2.73
N TYR A 15 11.11 4.65 3.79
CA TYR A 15 9.92 4.78 4.61
C TYR A 15 10.20 4.82 6.11
N THR A 16 9.19 5.28 6.84
CA THR A 16 9.06 5.10 8.28
C THR A 16 7.69 4.47 8.59
N ALA A 17 7.62 3.69 9.67
CA ALA A 17 6.34 3.23 10.19
C ALA A 17 5.69 4.38 10.97
N THR A 18 4.45 4.73 10.62
CA THR A 18 3.74 5.89 11.18
C THR A 18 2.56 5.50 12.05
N GLU A 19 1.96 4.34 11.81
CA GLU A 19 0.78 3.87 12.52
C GLU A 19 0.70 2.34 12.49
N GLY A 20 0.02 1.75 13.47
CA GLY A 20 -0.08 0.30 13.61
C GLY A 20 1.23 -0.33 14.07
N GLN A 21 1.17 -1.63 14.35
CA GLN A 21 2.32 -2.47 14.64
C GLN A 21 1.95 -3.92 14.31
N PRO A 22 2.92 -4.76 13.90
CA PRO A 22 2.64 -6.18 13.71
C PRO A 22 2.25 -6.80 15.06
N ASP A 23 1.13 -7.51 15.08
CA ASP A 23 0.63 -8.22 16.25
C ASP A 23 0.44 -9.70 15.92
N PRO A 24 1.27 -10.62 16.46
CA PRO A 24 1.14 -12.05 16.21
C PRO A 24 -0.06 -12.68 16.93
N CYS A 25 -0.73 -11.96 17.84
CA CYS A 25 -1.92 -12.43 18.54
C CYS A 25 -3.21 -12.14 17.77
N THR A 26 -3.16 -11.24 16.78
CA THR A 26 -4.30 -10.88 15.93
C THR A 26 -4.11 -11.57 14.56
N PRO A 27 -5.09 -12.34 14.07
CA PRO A 27 -4.98 -13.05 12.79
C PRO A 27 -4.60 -12.15 11.61
N LEU A 28 -5.14 -10.93 11.54
CA LEU A 28 -4.73 -9.92 10.56
C LEU A 28 -4.37 -8.62 11.26
N SER A 29 -3.08 -8.26 11.23
CA SER A 29 -2.56 -6.98 11.72
C SER A 29 -1.92 -6.18 10.59
N TRP A 30 -1.63 -4.90 10.84
CA TRP A 30 -1.18 -3.97 9.81
C TRP A 30 -0.21 -2.93 10.35
N VAL A 31 0.58 -2.37 9.44
CA VAL A 31 1.46 -1.23 9.69
C VAL A 31 1.32 -0.25 8.53
N LYS A 32 1.03 1.02 8.85
CA LYS A 32 1.09 2.11 7.88
C LYS A 32 2.53 2.58 7.73
N LEU A 33 2.99 2.63 6.49
CA LEU A 33 4.30 3.14 6.11
C LEU A 33 4.12 4.42 5.31
N ALA A 34 4.86 5.46 5.66
CA ALA A 34 4.91 6.71 4.90
C ALA A 34 6.35 7.00 4.49
N GLY A 35 6.55 7.50 3.28
CA GLY A 35 7.88 7.63 2.73
C GLY A 35 7.92 8.29 1.37
N THR A 36 9.07 8.16 0.70
CA THR A 36 9.27 8.67 -0.65
C THR A 36 9.97 7.65 -1.54
N ASN A 37 9.57 7.62 -2.81
CA ASN A 37 10.27 6.88 -3.85
C ASN A 37 11.50 7.67 -4.30
N GLY A 38 12.65 7.01 -4.46
CA GLY A 38 13.83 7.64 -5.02
C GLY A 38 14.90 6.65 -5.46
N ALA A 39 15.79 7.11 -6.34
CA ALA A 39 16.93 6.34 -6.85
C ALA A 39 18.20 6.78 -6.13
N GLY A 40 18.86 5.88 -5.41
CA GLY A 40 20.08 6.17 -4.64
C GLY A 40 19.87 7.03 -3.38
N GLY A 41 18.62 7.28 -2.99
CA GLY A 41 18.25 8.00 -1.77
C GLY A 41 16.77 8.39 -1.75
N PRO A 42 16.24 8.93 -0.63
CA PRO A 42 14.87 9.39 -0.53
C PRO A 42 14.53 10.45 -1.60
N GLY A 43 13.35 10.33 -2.20
CA GLY A 43 12.80 11.34 -3.10
C GLY A 43 12.65 12.69 -2.41
N ALA A 44 12.87 13.78 -3.17
CA ALA A 44 12.92 15.14 -2.67
C ALA A 44 11.76 16.03 -3.15
N THR A 45 10.73 15.45 -3.80
CA THR A 45 9.60 16.21 -4.37
C THR A 45 8.28 15.73 -3.80
N ALA A 46 7.28 16.61 -3.73
CA ALA A 46 5.93 16.21 -3.30
C ALA A 46 5.28 15.13 -4.22
N GLY A 47 5.80 14.94 -5.44
CA GLY A 47 5.36 13.88 -6.34
C GLY A 47 5.95 12.51 -6.02
N SER A 48 7.00 12.43 -5.18
CA SER A 48 7.60 11.17 -4.73
C SER A 48 6.99 10.63 -3.45
N ASP A 49 6.16 11.41 -2.76
CA ASP A 49 5.54 11.01 -1.51
C ASP A 49 4.58 9.83 -1.75
N ARG A 50 4.71 8.79 -0.94
CA ARG A 50 3.84 7.62 -0.96
C ARG A 50 3.54 7.16 0.45
N GLU A 51 2.35 6.58 0.59
CA GLU A 51 1.97 5.82 1.77
C GLU A 51 1.47 4.43 1.33
N THR A 52 1.70 3.44 2.18
CA THR A 52 1.23 2.07 1.96
C THR A 52 0.89 1.40 3.29
N VAL A 53 0.25 0.24 3.19
CA VAL A 53 -0.12 -0.60 4.34
C VAL A 53 0.48 -1.98 4.13
N ALA A 54 1.43 -2.33 5.01
CA ALA A 54 1.93 -3.70 5.10
C ALA A 54 0.98 -4.51 5.98
N LEU A 55 0.51 -5.65 5.47
CA LEU A 55 -0.41 -6.56 6.17
C LEU A 55 0.33 -7.79 6.66
N PHE A 56 -0.08 -8.29 7.82
CA PHE A 56 0.51 -9.44 8.48
C PHE A 56 -0.56 -10.46 8.84
N GLY A 57 -0.47 -11.65 8.24
CA GLY A 57 -1.34 -12.80 8.51
C GLY A 57 -0.69 -13.71 9.53
N ASP A 58 -1.33 -13.90 10.69
CA ASP A 58 -0.81 -14.70 11.82
C ASP A 58 0.66 -14.35 12.17
N GLY A 59 0.96 -13.04 12.17
CA GLY A 59 2.29 -12.49 12.45
C GLY A 59 3.31 -12.58 11.31
N ARG A 60 2.94 -13.06 10.12
CA ARG A 60 3.82 -13.15 8.95
C ARG A 60 3.46 -12.09 7.91
N LEU A 61 4.48 -11.46 7.33
CA LEU A 61 4.28 -10.46 6.27
C LEU A 61 3.57 -11.10 5.07
N ILE A 62 2.47 -10.49 4.63
CA ILE A 62 1.74 -10.87 3.42
C ILE A 62 2.30 -10.07 2.26
N THR A 63 2.73 -10.74 1.19
CA THR A 63 3.33 -10.12 0.00
C THR A 63 2.45 -10.24 -1.26
N ASP A 64 1.39 -11.05 -1.19
CA ASP A 64 0.40 -11.20 -2.26
C ASP A 64 -1.02 -11.04 -1.67
N PRO A 65 -1.83 -10.06 -2.14
CA PRO A 65 -1.48 -9.04 -3.12
C PRO A 65 -0.37 -8.09 -2.63
N ALA A 66 0.44 -7.59 -3.57
CA ALA A 66 1.45 -6.59 -3.27
C ALA A 66 0.81 -5.30 -2.73
N PRO A 67 1.35 -4.67 -1.67
CA PRO A 67 0.80 -3.44 -1.13
C PRO A 67 0.83 -2.30 -2.13
N ILE A 68 -0.26 -1.55 -2.20
CA ILE A 68 -0.38 -0.38 -3.07
C ILE A 68 0.38 0.80 -2.45
N LEU A 69 1.23 1.46 -3.24
CA LEU A 69 1.85 2.74 -2.93
C LEU A 69 0.91 3.86 -3.39
N ALA A 70 0.04 4.30 -2.48
CA ALA A 70 -0.88 5.39 -2.74
C ALA A 70 -0.22 6.75 -2.45
N ARG A 71 -0.87 7.84 -2.86
CA ARG A 71 -0.46 9.19 -2.43
C ARG A 71 -0.63 9.32 -0.92
N GLN A 72 -1.76 8.83 -0.41
CA GLN A 72 -2.09 8.88 0.99
C GLN A 72 -3.01 7.71 1.35
N ILE A 73 -2.84 7.19 2.56
CA ILE A 73 -3.81 6.33 3.24
C ILE A 73 -4.64 7.23 4.15
N GLU A 74 -5.90 7.44 3.79
CA GLU A 74 -6.82 8.32 4.52
C GLU A 74 -7.21 7.71 5.86
N SER A 75 -7.50 6.41 5.88
CA SER A 75 -7.77 5.67 7.11
C SER A 75 -7.55 4.17 6.93
N ILE A 76 -7.31 3.50 8.05
CA ILE A 76 -7.23 2.04 8.15
C ILE A 76 -8.20 1.63 9.25
N GLU A 77 -9.13 0.74 8.92
CA GLU A 77 -10.19 0.29 9.83
C GLU A 77 -10.05 -1.21 10.05
N GLN A 78 -9.79 -1.61 11.29
CA GLN A 78 -9.92 -3.01 11.70
C GLN A 78 -11.40 -3.32 11.86
N VAL A 79 -12.00 -3.99 10.86
CA VAL A 79 -13.42 -4.35 10.86
C VAL A 79 -13.67 -5.47 11.86
N ASP A 80 -12.79 -6.47 11.85
CA ASP A 80 -12.70 -7.56 12.83
C ASP A 80 -11.28 -8.13 12.85
N ASP A 81 -11.03 -9.15 13.66
CA ASP A 81 -9.71 -9.78 13.86
C ASP A 81 -9.07 -10.35 12.59
N ARG A 82 -9.84 -10.55 11.51
CA ARG A 82 -9.39 -11.10 10.21
C ARG A 82 -9.61 -10.16 9.04
N THR A 83 -10.20 -8.98 9.27
CA THR A 83 -10.66 -8.10 8.20
C THR A 83 -10.21 -6.67 8.44
N VAL A 84 -9.46 -6.13 7.47
CA VAL A 84 -8.96 -4.75 7.48
C VAL A 84 -9.46 -4.05 6.24
N ARG A 85 -10.05 -2.86 6.40
CA ARG A 85 -10.37 -1.97 5.29
C ARG A 85 -9.35 -0.85 5.24
N VAL A 86 -8.83 -0.58 4.04
CA VAL A 86 -7.92 0.54 3.79
C VAL A 86 -8.61 1.51 2.85
N ASN A 87 -8.64 2.79 3.23
CA ASN A 87 -9.14 3.88 2.40
C ASN A 87 -7.95 4.70 1.88
N TYR A 88 -7.90 4.86 0.57
CA TYR A 88 -6.79 5.42 -0.17
C TYR A 88 -7.20 6.73 -0.84
N ALA A 89 -6.24 7.64 -0.95
CA ALA A 89 -6.28 8.77 -1.88
C ALA A 89 -5.16 8.58 -2.91
N PHE A 90 -5.50 8.65 -4.18
CA PHE A 90 -4.57 8.53 -5.31
C PHE A 90 -4.31 9.88 -5.95
N TYR A 91 -3.19 10.01 -6.67
CA TYR A 91 -3.04 11.14 -7.58
C TYR A 91 -4.07 11.06 -8.70
N THR A 92 -4.68 12.20 -9.01
CA THR A 92 -5.42 12.37 -10.27
C THR A 92 -4.43 12.69 -11.40
N GLU A 93 -4.93 12.81 -12.62
CA GLU A 93 -4.17 13.33 -13.77
C GLU A 93 -3.78 14.82 -13.63
N ALA A 94 -4.30 15.51 -12.60
CA ALA A 94 -3.99 16.91 -12.36
C ALA A 94 -2.58 17.09 -11.79
N PRO A 95 -1.91 18.24 -12.05
CA PRO A 95 -0.62 18.55 -11.46
C PRO A 95 -0.63 18.43 -9.93
N ALA A 96 0.40 17.79 -9.35
CA ALA A 96 0.47 17.52 -7.90
C ALA A 96 0.26 18.75 -7.00
N VAL A 97 0.64 19.94 -7.49
CA VAL A 97 0.47 21.24 -6.80
C VAL A 97 -0.99 21.63 -6.54
N LEU A 98 -1.94 21.07 -7.31
CA LEU A 98 -3.37 21.30 -7.11
C LEU A 98 -3.95 20.47 -5.96
N ASN A 99 -3.21 19.46 -5.50
CA ASN A 99 -3.59 18.58 -4.39
C ASN A 99 -4.96 17.90 -4.56
N GLU A 100 -5.33 17.61 -5.80
CA GLU A 100 -6.50 16.81 -6.13
C GLU A 100 -6.20 15.32 -5.95
N THR A 101 -7.20 14.58 -5.47
CA THR A 101 -7.10 13.14 -5.25
C THR A 101 -8.35 12.39 -5.67
N ASP A 102 -8.15 11.17 -6.16
CA ASP A 102 -9.22 10.21 -6.36
C ASP A 102 -9.27 9.27 -5.16
N ALA A 103 -10.43 9.17 -4.51
CA ALA A 103 -10.63 8.27 -3.38
C ALA A 103 -10.90 6.83 -3.87
N GLY A 104 -10.45 5.86 -3.08
CA GLY A 104 -10.72 4.44 -3.30
C GLY A 104 -10.62 3.67 -2.00
N SER A 105 -11.11 2.44 -1.97
CA SER A 105 -10.95 1.57 -0.81
C SER A 105 -10.83 0.12 -1.21
N ALA A 106 -10.12 -0.65 -0.39
CA ALA A 106 -10.05 -2.10 -0.51
C ALA A 106 -10.24 -2.72 0.88
N THR A 107 -11.08 -3.75 0.95
CA THR A 107 -11.29 -4.56 2.14
C THR A 107 -10.58 -5.90 1.96
N PHE A 108 -9.71 -6.19 2.91
CA PHE A 108 -8.85 -7.37 2.92
C PHE A 108 -9.31 -8.33 4.01
N HIS A 109 -9.47 -9.60 3.67
CA HIS A 109 -9.85 -10.67 4.58
C HIS A 109 -8.76 -11.75 4.62
N TRP A 110 -8.35 -12.15 5.81
CA TRP A 110 -7.40 -13.24 6.02
C TRP A 110 -8.13 -14.56 6.34
N ASP A 111 -8.07 -15.50 5.41
CA ASP A 111 -8.70 -16.82 5.57
C ASP A 111 -7.87 -17.79 6.43
N GLY A 112 -6.60 -17.47 6.71
CA GLY A 112 -5.64 -18.32 7.41
C GLY A 112 -4.48 -18.82 6.52
N ASP A 113 -4.55 -18.59 5.22
CA ASP A 113 -3.54 -19.00 4.23
C ASP A 113 -3.25 -17.90 3.20
N GLN A 114 -4.27 -17.18 2.76
CA GLN A 114 -4.19 -16.14 1.74
C GLN A 114 -5.02 -14.92 2.12
N LEU A 115 -4.65 -13.77 1.55
CA LEU A 115 -5.39 -12.53 1.71
C LEU A 115 -6.35 -12.36 0.53
N GLU A 116 -7.64 -12.31 0.83
CA GLU A 116 -8.69 -12.09 -0.15
C GLU A 116 -9.13 -10.62 -0.16
N VAL A 117 -9.30 -10.04 -1.35
CA VAL A 117 -9.91 -8.71 -1.50
C VAL A 117 -11.42 -8.91 -1.68
N THR A 118 -12.19 -8.63 -0.63
CA THR A 118 -13.63 -8.90 -0.59
C THR A 118 -14.48 -7.74 -1.10
N GLU A 119 -13.98 -6.52 -0.95
CA GLU A 119 -14.58 -5.31 -1.52
C GLU A 119 -13.46 -4.44 -2.13
N ASN A 120 -13.71 -3.92 -3.34
CA ASN A 120 -12.76 -3.05 -4.03
C ASN A 120 -13.53 -1.92 -4.73
N THR A 121 -13.27 -0.69 -4.29
CA THR A 121 -13.81 0.54 -4.88
C THR A 121 -12.70 1.44 -5.43
N LEU A 122 -11.51 0.89 -5.67
CA LEU A 122 -10.43 1.62 -6.30
C LEU A 122 -10.88 2.13 -7.68
N PRO A 123 -10.48 3.34 -8.07
CA PRO A 123 -10.73 3.83 -9.43
C PRO A 123 -10.19 2.84 -10.47
N ALA A 124 -10.92 2.63 -11.58
CA ALA A 124 -10.54 1.63 -12.58
C ALA A 124 -9.13 1.84 -13.14
N SER A 125 -8.71 3.10 -13.33
CA SER A 125 -7.33 3.44 -13.71
C SER A 125 -6.31 2.92 -12.69
N GLN A 126 -6.58 3.09 -11.41
CA GLN A 126 -5.68 2.65 -10.33
C GLN A 126 -5.67 1.13 -10.17
N ASN A 127 -6.78 0.44 -10.46
CA ASN A 127 -6.82 -1.02 -10.37
C ASN A 127 -5.88 -1.70 -11.38
N ASP A 128 -5.58 -1.05 -12.49
CA ASP A 128 -4.68 -1.55 -13.54
C ASP A 128 -3.26 -0.97 -13.45
N THR A 129 -3.09 0.24 -12.90
CA THR A 129 -1.81 0.99 -12.98
C THR A 129 -1.25 1.44 -11.64
N ALA A 130 -1.88 1.11 -10.51
CA ALA A 130 -1.35 1.51 -9.21
C ALA A 130 0.06 0.97 -9.02
N GLU A 131 0.94 1.84 -8.51
CA GLU A 131 2.27 1.44 -8.10
C GLU A 131 2.17 0.52 -6.88
N THR A 132 2.92 -0.58 -6.88
CA THR A 132 2.93 -1.54 -5.77
C THR A 132 4.33 -1.69 -5.20
N LEU A 133 4.42 -1.92 -3.89
CA LEU A 133 5.66 -2.22 -3.21
C LEU A 133 6.02 -3.71 -3.39
N ASP A 134 7.14 -3.98 -4.05
CA ASP A 134 7.71 -5.33 -4.09
C ASP A 134 8.36 -5.64 -2.72
N MET A 135 7.79 -6.62 -2.02
CA MET A 135 8.27 -7.06 -0.71
C MET A 135 8.98 -8.43 -0.77
N SER A 136 9.22 -8.99 -1.96
CA SER A 136 9.86 -10.30 -2.13
C SER A 136 11.30 -10.34 -1.58
N GLY A 137 11.98 -9.20 -1.51
CA GLY A 137 13.33 -9.07 -0.96
C GLY A 137 13.41 -8.95 0.58
N VAL A 138 12.28 -8.97 1.29
CA VAL A 138 12.21 -8.78 2.75
C VAL A 138 12.10 -10.11 3.52
N MET A 139 11.93 -11.24 2.81
CA MET A 139 11.77 -12.58 3.39
C MET A 139 13.08 -13.34 3.60
#